data_AF-A0A536UAL3-F1
#
_entry.id   AF-A0A536UAL3-F1
#
_cell.length_a   1.000
_cell.length_b   1.000
_cell.length_c   1.000
_cell.angle_alpha   90.00
_cell.angle_beta   90.00
_cell.angle_gamma   90.00
#
_symmetry.space_group_name_H-M   'P 1'
#
loop_
_entity.id
_entity.type
_entity.pdbx_description
1 polymer ?
#
loop_
_entity_poly.entity_id
_entity_poly.type
_entity_poly.pdbx_seq_one_letter_code
_entity_poly.pdbx_strand_id
1 'polypeptide(L)'
;MPPPRSIPVALVEEGSRMASICNACRYCEGFCAVFPALERRLSFAEGDLAYLANLCHDCGSCYYACQYAPPHEFQLNFPKMLADIRLQTYRKYAWPGPLSALFQRNGMTVGLVAAASLALFLWAMFFFIERPVLLVAHPDNAGAFYAVLSHRTMAWTFGIVFLFVVVALAAGLVRFWRDTGEKFGD
;
A
#
# COMPACT_ATOMS: atom_id res chain seq x y z
N MET A 1 -12.99 -3.12 14.00
CA MET A 1 -12.79 -1.65 13.94
C MET A 1 -13.03 -1.24 12.49
N PRO A 2 -13.97 -0.33 12.19
CA PRO A 2 -14.20 0.13 10.82
C PRO A 2 -12.95 0.83 10.25
N PRO A 3 -12.76 0.87 8.92
CA PRO A 3 -11.65 1.59 8.30
C PRO A 3 -11.66 3.06 8.75
N PRO A 4 -10.49 3.67 9.04
CA PRO A 4 -10.42 5.09 9.37
C PRO A 4 -10.97 5.89 8.20
N ARG A 5 -11.93 6.79 8.48
CA ARG A 5 -12.55 7.64 7.46
C ARG A 5 -11.68 8.84 7.08
N SER A 6 -10.71 9.18 7.92
CA SER A 6 -9.81 10.32 7.74
C SER A 6 -8.41 10.01 8.29
N ILE A 7 -7.43 10.78 7.84
CA ILE A 7 -6.08 10.83 8.40
C ILE A 7 -6.14 11.51 9.77
N PRO A 8 -5.31 11.12 10.77
CA PRO A 8 -5.31 11.76 12.08
C PRO A 8 -5.12 13.28 11.98
N VAL A 9 -5.97 14.05 12.68
CA VAL A 9 -6.00 15.52 12.57
C VAL A 9 -4.65 16.15 12.85
N ALA A 10 -3.95 15.74 13.91
CA ALA A 10 -2.62 16.25 14.24
C ALA A 10 -1.59 16.03 13.11
N LEU A 11 -1.72 14.93 12.35
CA LEU A 11 -0.84 14.64 11.22
C LEU A 11 -1.19 15.51 9.99
N VAL A 12 -2.47 15.81 9.79
CA VAL A 12 -2.92 16.75 8.76
C VAL A 12 -2.46 18.18 9.08
N GLU A 13 -2.57 18.61 10.33
CA GLU A 13 -2.09 19.91 10.80
C GLU A 13 -0.58 20.05 10.60
N GLU A 14 0.18 19.03 11.01
CA GLU A 14 1.64 19.04 10.83
C GLU A 14 2.05 18.96 9.36
N GLY A 15 1.34 18.15 8.57
CA GLY A 15 1.55 18.09 7.12
C GLY A 15 1.29 19.43 6.45
N SER A 16 0.21 20.12 6.83
CA SER A 16 -0.12 21.46 6.33
C SER A 16 0.94 22.49 6.72
N ARG A 17 1.43 22.47 7.97
CA ARG A 17 2.53 23.32 8.43
C ARG A 17 3.81 23.10 7.62
N MET A 18 4.26 21.85 7.52
CA MET A 18 5.50 21.53 6.78
C MET A 18 5.36 21.85 5.29
N ALA A 19 4.25 21.48 4.66
CA ALA A 19 3.99 21.76 3.26
C ALA A 19 3.95 23.27 2.96
N SER A 20 3.38 24.07 3.86
CA SER A 20 3.38 25.54 3.75
C SER A 20 4.79 26.13 3.82
N ILE A 21 5.62 25.65 4.75
CA ILE A 21 7.02 26.12 4.86
C ILE A 21 7.83 25.67 3.63
N CYS A 22 7.66 24.42 3.18
CA CYS A 22 8.31 23.90 1.99
C CYS A 22 7.92 24.70 0.72
N ASN A 23 6.64 24.99 0.56
CA ASN A 23 6.13 25.76 -0.58
C ASN A 23 6.54 27.25 -0.54
N ALA A 24 6.78 27.80 0.65
CA ALA A 24 7.32 29.15 0.79
C ALA A 24 8.83 29.21 0.52
N CYS A 25 9.60 28.22 0.99
CA CYS A 25 11.06 28.21 0.92
C CYS A 25 11.59 27.78 -0.45
N ARG A 26 11.03 26.71 -1.02
CA ARG A 26 11.37 26.15 -2.35
C ARG A 26 12.83 25.83 -2.63
N TYR A 27 13.71 25.94 -1.64
CA TYR A 27 15.15 25.69 -1.81
C TYR A 27 15.46 24.29 -2.35
N CYS A 28 14.64 23.30 -1.99
CA CYS A 28 14.82 21.91 -2.41
C CYS A 28 13.96 21.48 -3.62
N GLU A 29 13.33 22.42 -4.34
CA GLU A 29 12.42 22.11 -5.46
C GLU A 29 13.11 21.31 -6.57
N GLY A 30 14.37 21.62 -6.88
CA GLY A 30 15.16 20.93 -7.89
C GLY A 30 15.57 19.49 -7.52
N PHE A 31 15.38 19.08 -6.26
CA PHE A 31 15.74 17.75 -5.76
C PHE A 31 14.54 16.82 -5.61
N CYS A 32 13.30 17.32 -5.72
CA CYS A 32 12.12 16.58 -5.29
C CYS A 32 10.99 16.64 -6.30
N ALA A 33 10.64 15.48 -6.86
CA ALA A 33 9.58 15.34 -7.86
C ALA A 33 8.15 15.68 -7.36
N VAL A 34 7.97 15.89 -6.05
CA VAL A 34 6.69 16.31 -5.46
C VAL A 34 6.44 17.81 -5.65
N PHE A 35 7.50 18.63 -5.79
CA PHE A 35 7.37 20.09 -5.84
C PHE A 35 6.50 20.64 -6.97
N PRO A 36 6.56 20.12 -8.22
CA PRO A 36 5.67 20.57 -9.28
C PRO A 36 4.18 20.47 -8.92
N ALA A 37 3.80 19.49 -8.10
CA ALA A 37 2.44 19.38 -7.55
C ALA A 37 2.25 20.29 -6.33
N LEU A 38 3.22 20.34 -5.43
CA LEU A 38 3.17 21.17 -4.21
C LEU A 38 2.91 22.65 -4.53
N GLU A 39 3.60 23.20 -5.52
CA GLU A 39 3.58 24.63 -5.86
C GLU A 39 2.27 25.10 -6.47
N ARG A 40 1.48 24.17 -7.02
CA ARG A 40 0.16 24.45 -7.59
C ARG A 40 -0.93 24.60 -6.53
N ARG A 41 -0.58 24.44 -5.24
CA ARG A 41 -1.52 24.42 -4.11
C ARG A 41 -1.32 25.65 -3.22
N LEU A 42 -2.43 26.28 -2.87
CA LEU A 42 -2.49 27.43 -1.94
C LEU A 42 -2.85 27.00 -0.51
N SER A 43 -3.46 25.83 -0.36
CA SER A 43 -3.85 25.21 0.90
C SER A 43 -3.49 23.73 0.86
N PHE A 44 -3.33 23.11 2.02
CA PHE A 44 -2.96 21.71 2.14
C PHE A 44 -4.01 20.97 2.97
N ALA A 45 -5.15 20.68 2.33
CA ALA A 45 -6.19 19.86 2.94
C ALA A 45 -5.75 18.39 3.01
N GLU A 46 -6.53 17.55 3.70
CA GLU A 46 -6.21 16.11 3.83
C GLU A 46 -6.01 15.42 2.47
N GLY A 47 -6.88 15.72 1.48
CA GLY A 47 -6.78 15.17 0.13
C GLY A 47 -5.50 15.59 -0.61
N ASP A 48 -5.09 16.85 -0.48
CA ASP A 48 -3.85 17.36 -1.04
C ASP A 48 -2.64 16.64 -0.46
N LEU A 49 -2.59 16.53 0.88
CA LEU A 49 -1.50 15.85 1.56
C LEU A 49 -1.47 14.36 1.22
N ALA A 50 -2.62 13.70 1.11
CA ALA A 50 -2.72 12.32 0.67
C ALA A 50 -2.20 12.13 -0.77
N TYR A 51 -2.48 13.08 -1.66
CA TYR A 51 -1.96 13.08 -3.03
C TYR A 51 -0.44 13.24 -3.05
N LEU A 52 0.08 14.31 -2.43
CA LEU A 52 1.51 14.60 -2.36
C LEU A 52 2.30 13.45 -1.70
N ALA A 53 1.73 12.81 -0.68
CA ALA A 53 2.32 11.65 -0.02
C ALA A 53 2.48 10.44 -0.95
N ASN A 54 1.54 10.24 -1.88
CA ASN A 54 1.58 9.15 -2.85
C ASN A 54 2.40 9.49 -4.12
N LEU A 55 2.81 10.75 -4.30
CA LEU A 55 3.84 11.14 -5.27
C LEU A 55 5.27 10.97 -4.73
N CYS A 56 5.43 10.90 -3.41
CA CYS A 56 6.75 10.80 -2.78
C CYS A 56 7.38 9.41 -2.94
N HIS A 57 8.61 9.35 -3.46
CA HIS A 57 9.39 8.12 -3.59
C HIS A 57 10.34 7.85 -2.41
N ASP A 58 10.30 8.66 -1.35
CA ASP A 58 11.11 8.49 -0.14
C ASP A 58 12.63 8.45 -0.40
N CYS A 59 13.11 9.21 -1.39
CA CYS A 59 14.54 9.25 -1.75
C CYS A 59 15.40 10.06 -0.75
N GLY A 60 14.78 10.89 0.09
CA GLY A 60 15.47 11.70 1.11
C GLY A 60 16.23 12.94 0.61
N SER A 61 16.36 13.18 -0.70
CA SER A 61 17.16 14.30 -1.23
C SER A 61 16.70 15.67 -0.74
N CYS A 62 15.39 15.90 -0.62
CA CYS A 62 14.86 17.16 -0.08
C CYS A 62 15.21 17.38 1.39
N TYR A 63 15.35 16.30 2.17
CA TYR A 63 15.74 16.39 3.58
C TYR A 63 17.21 16.81 3.73
N TYR A 64 18.11 16.18 2.98
CA TYR A 64 19.53 16.50 3.02
C TYR A 64 19.86 17.90 2.50
N ALA A 65 19.06 18.42 1.56
CA ALA A 65 19.20 19.80 1.06
C ALA A 65 18.46 20.85 1.93
N CYS A 66 17.66 20.44 2.92
CA CYS A 66 16.77 21.34 3.64
C CYS A 66 17.53 22.27 4.60
N GLN A 67 17.32 23.59 4.46
CA GLN A 67 17.87 24.60 5.39
C GLN A 67 17.24 24.53 6.79
N TYR A 68 16.04 23.94 6.89
CA TYR A 68 15.24 23.87 8.11
C TYR A 68 15.09 22.45 8.67
N ALA A 69 15.93 21.51 8.22
CA ALA A 69 16.01 20.19 8.83
C ALA A 69 16.49 20.30 10.29
N PRO A 70 16.19 19.29 11.14
CA PRO A 70 16.75 19.25 12.49
C PRO A 70 18.27 19.47 12.49
N PRO A 71 18.82 20.28 13.43
CA PRO A 71 18.18 20.76 14.66
C PRO A 71 17.47 22.13 14.56
N HIS A 72 17.20 22.66 13.35
CA HIS A 72 16.51 23.95 13.18
C HIS A 72 15.15 23.99 13.92
N GLU A 73 14.71 25.16 14.38
CA GLU A 73 13.48 25.32 15.19
C GLU A 73 12.21 24.78 14.51
N PHE A 74 12.15 24.82 13.17
CA PHE A 74 11.04 24.27 12.39
C PHE A 74 11.01 22.74 12.27
N GLN A 75 12.12 22.07 12.57
CA GLN A 75 12.25 20.60 12.60
C GLN A 75 11.70 19.91 11.34
N LEU A 76 12.00 20.43 10.14
CA LEU A 76 11.40 19.90 8.91
C LEU A 76 11.99 18.54 8.54
N ASN A 77 11.12 17.52 8.54
CA ASN A 77 11.40 16.24 7.91
C ASN A 77 10.25 15.89 6.95
N PHE A 78 10.26 16.57 5.80
CA PHE A 78 9.24 16.44 4.77
C PHE A 78 9.03 15.00 4.25
N PRO A 79 10.08 14.21 3.90
CA PRO A 79 9.86 12.84 3.42
C PRO A 79 9.26 11.95 4.50
N LYS A 80 9.69 12.07 5.77
CA LYS A 80 9.08 11.34 6.88
C LYS A 80 7.61 11.69 7.07
N MET A 81 7.27 12.98 7.06
CA MET A 81 5.87 13.42 7.19
C MET A 81 5.00 12.84 6.07
N LEU A 82 5.47 12.90 4.81
CA LEU A 82 4.76 12.31 3.67
C LEU A 82 4.64 10.78 3.80
N ALA A 83 5.67 10.09 4.29
CA ALA A 83 5.63 8.65 4.54
C ALA A 83 4.61 8.28 5.63
N ASP A 84 4.53 9.06 6.72
CA ASP A 84 3.57 8.86 7.81
C ASP A 84 2.13 9.06 7.29
N ILE A 85 1.88 10.06 6.45
CA ILE A 85 0.59 10.28 5.78
C ILE A 85 0.27 9.13 4.82
N ARG A 86 1.23 8.70 3.98
CA ARG A 86 1.06 7.59 3.03
C ARG A 86 0.64 6.30 3.75
N LEU A 87 1.21 6.01 4.91
CA LEU A 87 0.81 4.84 5.70
C LEU A 87 -0.67 4.87 6.11
N GLN A 88 -1.23 6.05 6.41
CA GLN A 88 -2.66 6.20 6.71
C GLN A 88 -3.51 5.98 5.47
N THR A 89 -3.03 6.40 4.29
CA THR A 89 -3.76 6.22 3.02
C THR A 89 -4.00 4.74 2.68
N TYR A 90 -3.06 3.84 3.01
CA TYR A 90 -3.24 2.40 2.81
C TYR A 90 -4.44 1.84 3.58
N ARG A 91 -4.71 2.35 4.79
CA ARG A 91 -5.86 1.93 5.59
C ARG A 91 -7.15 2.61 5.14
N LYS A 92 -7.08 3.90 4.83
CA LYS A 92 -8.24 4.71 4.42
C LYS A 92 -8.85 4.19 3.12
N TYR A 93 -8.01 3.85 2.14
CA TYR A 93 -8.48 3.44 0.81
C TYR A 93 -8.60 1.93 0.60
N ALA A 94 -8.13 1.11 1.55
CA ALA A 94 -8.23 -0.35 1.45
C ALA A 94 -9.67 -0.84 1.23
N TRP A 95 -9.79 -1.80 0.32
CA TRP A 95 -11.02 -2.55 0.08
C TRP A 95 -10.72 -4.05 0.11
N PRO A 96 -11.59 -4.88 0.73
CA PRO A 96 -12.81 -4.51 1.46
C PRO A 96 -12.51 -3.87 2.82
N GLY A 97 -13.34 -2.89 3.21
CA GLY A 97 -13.11 -2.03 4.38
C GLY A 97 -12.83 -2.75 5.71
N PRO A 98 -13.53 -3.84 6.07
CA PRO A 98 -13.24 -4.57 7.31
C PRO A 98 -11.83 -5.16 7.39
N LEU A 99 -11.20 -5.48 6.25
CA LEU A 99 -9.85 -6.03 6.21
C LEU A 99 -8.78 -4.95 6.37
N SER A 100 -9.12 -3.67 6.33
CA SER A 100 -8.13 -2.59 6.47
C SER A 100 -7.44 -2.57 7.84
N ALA A 101 -8.10 -3.10 8.87
CA ALA A 101 -7.53 -3.23 10.20
C ALA A 101 -6.30 -4.15 10.23
N LEU A 102 -6.20 -5.08 9.27
CA LEU A 102 -5.06 -6.00 9.15
C LEU A 102 -3.74 -5.27 8.82
N PHE A 103 -3.80 -4.09 8.20
CA PHE A 103 -2.62 -3.24 7.97
C PHE A 103 -2.03 -2.65 9.25
N GLN A 104 -2.68 -2.77 10.41
CA GLN A 104 -2.09 -2.33 11.68
C GLN A 104 -0.92 -3.21 12.14
N ARG A 105 -0.99 -4.51 11.85
CA ARG A 105 0.02 -5.50 12.25
C ARG A 105 0.47 -6.31 11.05
N ASN A 106 0.78 -5.60 9.95
CA ASN A 106 0.99 -6.19 8.63
C ASN A 106 1.92 -7.40 8.66
N GLY A 107 3.11 -7.28 9.28
CA GLY A 107 4.08 -8.39 9.33
C GLY A 107 3.55 -9.66 10.01
N MET A 108 2.94 -9.53 11.19
CA MET A 108 2.38 -10.67 11.92
C MET A 108 1.16 -11.25 11.21
N THR A 109 0.27 -10.40 10.71
CA THR A 109 -0.92 -10.86 9.99
C THR A 109 -0.56 -11.61 8.73
N VAL A 110 0.36 -11.08 7.91
CA VAL A 110 0.82 -11.76 6.68
C VAL A 110 1.48 -13.09 7.03
N GLY A 111 2.35 -13.13 8.05
CA GLY A 111 2.98 -14.36 8.49
C GLY A 111 1.97 -15.44 8.93
N LEU A 112 1.00 -15.06 9.77
CA LEU A 112 -0.04 -15.99 10.24
C LEU A 112 -0.96 -16.46 9.11
N VAL A 113 -1.36 -15.56 8.21
CA VAL A 113 -2.22 -15.91 7.06
C VAL A 113 -1.46 -16.83 6.09
N ALA A 114 -0.18 -16.57 5.82
CA ALA A 114 0.64 -17.43 4.97
C ALA A 114 0.82 -18.83 5.59
N ALA A 115 1.16 -18.90 6.88
CA ALA A 115 1.30 -20.18 7.59
C ALA A 115 -0.02 -20.96 7.63
N ALA A 116 -1.13 -20.28 7.95
CA ALA A 116 -2.46 -20.89 7.93
C ALA A 116 -2.86 -21.36 6.52
N SER A 117 -2.56 -20.59 5.48
CA SER A 117 -2.84 -20.96 4.09
C SER A 117 -2.06 -22.21 3.67
N LEU A 118 -0.78 -22.31 4.04
CA LEU A 118 0.03 -23.51 3.78
C LEU A 118 -0.50 -24.72 4.56
N ALA A 119 -0.79 -24.55 5.85
CA ALA A 119 -1.33 -25.63 6.68
C ALA A 119 -2.68 -26.14 6.15
N LEU A 120 -3.58 -25.22 5.77
CA LEU A 120 -4.87 -25.55 5.17
C LEU A 120 -4.72 -26.22 3.81
N PHE A 121 -3.75 -25.79 2.99
CA PHE A 121 -3.46 -26.40 1.70
C PHE A 121 -2.99 -27.86 1.89
N LEU A 122 -2.02 -28.10 2.77
CA LEU A 122 -1.52 -29.45 3.07
C LEU A 122 -2.61 -30.33 3.69
N TRP A 123 -3.41 -29.77 4.59
CA TRP A 123 -4.57 -30.44 5.19
C TRP A 123 -5.59 -30.84 4.13
N ALA A 124 -5.99 -29.91 3.26
CA ALA A 124 -6.92 -30.19 2.17
C ALA A 124 -6.37 -31.27 1.23
N MET A 125 -5.08 -31.19 0.90
CA MET A 125 -4.42 -32.20 0.08
C MET A 125 -4.54 -33.60 0.70
N PHE A 126 -4.23 -33.73 2.00
CA PHE A 126 -4.31 -35.00 2.73
C PHE A 126 -5.71 -35.63 2.79
N PHE A 127 -6.76 -34.81 2.87
CA PHE A 127 -8.14 -35.29 3.01
C PHE A 127 -8.87 -35.49 1.68
N PHE A 128 -8.55 -34.68 0.66
CA PHE A 128 -9.28 -34.68 -0.62
C PHE A 128 -8.56 -35.39 -1.76
N ILE A 129 -7.29 -35.77 -1.60
CA ILE A 129 -6.52 -36.52 -2.60
C ILE A 129 -6.26 -37.93 -2.09
N GLU A 130 -6.40 -38.91 -2.98
CA GLU A 130 -6.16 -40.32 -2.66
C GLU A 130 -4.72 -40.55 -2.18
N ARG A 131 -4.56 -41.29 -1.08
CA ARG A 131 -3.26 -41.63 -0.48
C ARG A 131 -2.22 -42.19 -1.48
N PRO A 132 -2.55 -43.11 -2.40
CA PRO A 132 -1.57 -43.60 -3.38
C PRO A 132 -1.10 -42.50 -4.33
N VAL A 133 -1.95 -41.54 -4.70
CA VAL A 133 -1.56 -40.40 -5.54
C VAL A 133 -0.63 -39.44 -4.80
N LEU A 134 -0.72 -39.34 -3.47
CA LEU A 134 0.13 -38.45 -2.68
C LEU A 134 1.45 -39.04 -2.21
N LEU A 135 1.46 -40.34 -1.89
CA LEU A 135 2.56 -40.96 -1.14
C LEU A 135 3.46 -41.86 -2.01
N VAL A 136 3.05 -42.15 -3.26
CA VAL A 136 3.84 -42.94 -4.20
C VAL A 136 4.71 -42.01 -5.06
N ALA A 137 5.93 -42.45 -5.37
CA ALA A 137 6.80 -41.75 -6.30
C ALA A 137 6.14 -41.72 -7.69
N HIS A 138 5.99 -40.53 -8.26
CA HIS A 138 5.50 -40.37 -9.63
C HIS A 138 6.64 -40.54 -10.63
N PRO A 139 6.36 -41.04 -11.85
CA PRO A 139 7.36 -41.06 -12.91
C PRO A 139 7.84 -39.65 -13.25
N ASP A 140 9.10 -39.48 -13.62
CA ASP A 140 9.66 -38.22 -14.15
C ASP A 140 9.22 -37.96 -15.60
N ASN A 141 7.92 -38.10 -15.88
CA ASN A 141 7.33 -37.79 -17.16
C ASN A 141 6.66 -36.41 -17.15
N ALA A 142 6.60 -35.77 -18.32
CA ALA A 142 5.92 -34.49 -18.47
C ALA A 142 4.44 -34.63 -18.07
N GLY A 143 4.05 -33.94 -16.99
CA GLY A 143 2.65 -33.89 -16.53
C GLY A 143 2.31 -34.74 -15.30
N ALA A 144 3.26 -35.49 -14.72
CA ALA A 144 3.07 -36.20 -13.45
C ALA A 144 2.48 -35.32 -12.33
N PHE A 145 2.91 -34.05 -12.26
CA PHE A 145 2.38 -33.07 -11.30
C PHE A 145 0.85 -32.85 -11.43
N TYR A 146 0.32 -32.89 -12.65
CA TYR A 146 -1.12 -32.69 -12.88
C TYR A 146 -1.98 -33.88 -12.46
N ALA A 147 -1.38 -35.04 -12.18
CA ALA A 147 -2.06 -36.17 -11.54
C ALA A 147 -2.36 -35.87 -10.06
N VAL A 148 -1.52 -35.07 -9.40
CA VAL A 148 -1.73 -34.63 -8.02
C VAL A 148 -2.58 -33.36 -7.99
N LEU A 149 -2.21 -32.32 -8.75
CA LEU A 149 -2.92 -31.05 -8.79
C LEU A 149 -3.28 -30.67 -10.22
N SER A 150 -4.56 -30.83 -10.58
CA SER A 150 -5.00 -30.54 -11.95
C SER A 150 -4.72 -29.09 -12.36
N HIS A 151 -4.36 -28.89 -13.63
CA HIS A 151 -4.13 -27.55 -14.19
C HIS A 151 -5.36 -26.63 -13.97
N ARG A 152 -6.56 -27.19 -14.14
CA ARG A 152 -7.82 -26.46 -13.94
C ARG A 152 -7.97 -25.96 -12.52
N THR A 153 -7.61 -26.77 -11.51
CA THR A 153 -7.65 -26.38 -10.10
C THR A 153 -6.73 -25.19 -9.84
N MET A 154 -5.49 -25.24 -10.34
CA MET A 154 -4.55 -24.11 -10.19
C MET A 154 -5.06 -22.85 -10.88
N ALA A 155 -5.49 -22.98 -12.14
CA ALA A 155 -5.98 -21.86 -12.93
C ALA A 155 -7.16 -21.14 -12.24
N TRP A 156 -8.12 -21.89 -11.70
CA TRP A 156 -9.24 -21.29 -10.96
C TRP A 156 -8.80 -20.67 -9.63
N THR A 157 -8.00 -21.36 -8.83
CA THR A 157 -7.57 -20.84 -7.52
C THR A 157 -6.81 -19.54 -7.67
N PHE A 158 -5.76 -19.50 -8.52
CA PHE A 158 -5.00 -18.29 -8.74
C PHE A 158 -5.78 -17.24 -9.52
N GLY A 159 -6.64 -17.64 -10.46
CA GLY A 159 -7.48 -16.73 -11.22
C GLY A 159 -8.48 -15.97 -10.34
N ILE A 160 -9.13 -16.64 -9.39
CA ILE A 160 -10.05 -16.00 -8.44
C ILE A 160 -9.30 -15.01 -7.54
N VAL A 161 -8.14 -15.40 -7.01
CA VAL A 161 -7.29 -14.52 -6.19
C VAL A 161 -6.85 -13.30 -6.99
N PHE A 162 -6.42 -13.50 -8.23
CA PHE A 162 -6.03 -12.41 -9.14
C PHE A 162 -7.18 -11.44 -9.38
N LEU A 163 -8.37 -11.94 -9.73
CA LEU A 163 -9.56 -11.10 -9.94
C LEU A 163 -9.92 -10.30 -8.69
N PHE A 164 -9.86 -10.93 -7.52
CA PHE A 164 -10.08 -10.24 -6.25
C PHE A 164 -9.06 -9.11 -6.03
N VAL A 165 -7.77 -9.36 -6.29
CA VAL A 165 -6.71 -8.33 -6.17
C VAL A 165 -6.96 -7.18 -7.14
N VAL A 166 -7.31 -7.47 -8.39
CA VAL A 166 -7.64 -6.43 -9.40
C VAL A 166 -8.81 -5.57 -8.92
N VAL A 167 -9.88 -6.19 -8.42
CA VAL A 167 -11.04 -5.46 -7.89
C VAL A 167 -10.67 -4.62 -6.68
N ALA A 168 -9.87 -5.16 -5.76
CA ALA A 168 -9.44 -4.45 -4.55
C ALA A 168 -8.58 -3.23 -4.88
N LEU A 169 -7.62 -3.37 -5.80
CA LEU A 169 -6.78 -2.27 -6.27
C LEU A 169 -7.59 -1.22 -7.03
N ALA A 170 -8.49 -1.64 -7.92
CA ALA A 170 -9.37 -0.73 -8.66
C ALA A 170 -10.29 0.05 -7.69
N ALA A 171 -10.88 -0.61 -6.71
CA ALA A 171 -11.71 0.03 -5.70
C ALA A 171 -10.90 1.03 -4.85
N GLY A 172 -9.67 0.68 -4.46
CA GLY A 172 -8.77 1.57 -3.74
C GLY A 172 -8.38 2.80 -4.57
N LEU A 173 -8.01 2.60 -5.83
CA LEU A 173 -7.67 3.66 -6.77
C LEU A 173 -8.86 4.62 -6.98
N VAL A 174 -10.06 4.09 -7.23
CA VAL A 174 -11.27 4.91 -7.43
C VAL A 174 -11.59 5.72 -6.18
N ARG A 175 -11.42 5.15 -4.97
CA ARG A 175 -11.64 5.86 -3.71
C ARG A 175 -10.61 6.96 -3.50
N PHE A 176 -9.33 6.65 -3.72
CA PHE A 176 -8.24 7.62 -3.64
C PHE A 176 -8.49 8.80 -4.58
N TRP A 177 -8.76 8.52 -5.86
CA TRP A 177 -8.94 9.55 -6.88
C TRP A 177 -10.16 10.44 -6.62
N ARG A 178 -11.25 9.87 -6.10
CA ARG A 178 -12.44 10.64 -5.70
C ARG A 178 -12.21 11.50 -4.47
N ASP A 179 -11.38 11.05 -3.53
CA ASP A 179 -11.09 11.79 -2.29
C ASP A 179 -10.10 12.92 -2.51
N THR A 180 -9.08 12.72 -3.36
CA THR A 180 -8.07 13.75 -3.67
C THR A 180 -8.58 14.79 -4.67
N GLY A 181 -9.56 14.43 -5.51
CA GLY A 181 -10.19 15.36 -6.46
C GLY A 181 -9.31 15.72 -7.66
N GLU A 182 -8.20 15.02 -7.88
CA GLU A 182 -7.29 15.25 -9.00
C GLU A 182 -7.96 14.92 -10.33
N LYS A 183 -7.57 15.62 -11.40
CA LYS A 183 -8.04 15.36 -12.76
C LYS A 183 -6.96 14.63 -13.55
N PHE A 184 -7.38 13.77 -14.47
CA PHE A 184 -6.45 13.14 -15.41
C PHE A 184 -5.95 14.19 -16.41
N GLY A 185 -4.63 14.46 -16.41
CA GLY A 185 -3.97 15.26 -17.43
C GLY A 185 -3.51 16.67 -17.03
N ASP A 186 -3.57 17.02 -15.74
CA ASP A 186 -2.98 18.28 -15.22
C ASP A 186 -1.46 18.15 -14.93
#